data_AF-A0A210QEY9-F1
#
_entry.id   AF-A0A210QEY9-F1
#
_cell.length_a   1.000
_cell.length_b   1.000
_cell.length_c   1.000
_cell.angle_alpha   90.00
_cell.angle_beta   90.00
_cell.angle_gamma   90.00
#
_symmetry.space_group_name_H-M   'P 1'
#
loop_
_entity.id
_entity.type
_entity.pdbx_description
1 polymer ?
#
loop_
_entity_poly.entity_id
_entity_poly.type
_entity_poly.pdbx_seq_one_letter_code
_entity_poly.pdbx_strand_id
1 'polypeptide(L)'
;MNRIEEILASYDKTRRLKEKQKECFEYFLESRGDLLVSLPVGYGKSVIFHLLPQLLCEHPPPSQRPKTYPVVLVISPLNIIQKDQVQSLRSRKGEQGP
;
A
#
# COMPACT_ATOMS: atom_id res chain seq x y z
N MET A 1 15.34 -8.38 -5.12
CA MET A 1 14.38 -7.31 -5.49
C MET A 1 13.96 -6.65 -4.18
N ASN A 2 13.76 -5.33 -4.11
CA ASN A 2 13.34 -4.71 -2.84
C ASN A 2 11.90 -5.18 -2.54
N ARG A 3 11.59 -5.61 -1.31
CA ARG A 3 10.26 -6.11 -0.90
C ARG A 3 9.11 -5.18 -1.32
N ILE A 4 9.36 -3.87 -1.30
CA ILE A 4 8.40 -2.85 -1.73
C ILE A 4 8.09 -2.97 -3.23
N GLU A 5 9.09 -3.29 -4.07
CA GLU A 5 8.92 -3.47 -5.50
C GLU A 5 8.13 -4.75 -5.84
N GLU A 6 8.31 -5.82 -5.07
CA GLU A 6 7.55 -7.07 -5.20
C GLU A 6 6.07 -6.83 -4.87
N ILE A 7 5.81 -6.12 -3.76
CA ILE A 7 4.48 -5.69 -3.34
C ILE A 7 3.84 -4.80 -4.42
N LEU A 8 4.59 -3.82 -4.94
CA LEU A 8 4.12 -2.95 -6.01
C LEU A 8 3.77 -3.74 -7.27
N ALA A 9 4.59 -4.72 -7.66
CA ALA A 9 4.33 -5.55 -8.84
C ALA A 9 3.04 -6.38 -8.69
N SER A 10 2.71 -6.81 -7.47
CA SER A 10 1.42 -7.48 -7.19
C SER A 10 0.22 -6.53 -7.26
N TYR A 11 0.44 -5.24 -7.03
CA TYR A 11 -0.57 -4.19 -7.05
C TYR A 11 -0.80 -3.59 -8.45
N ASP A 12 0.27 -3.43 -9.23
CA ASP A 12 0.28 -2.86 -10.58
C ASP A 12 1.63 -3.17 -11.27
N LYS A 13 1.63 -4.15 -12.18
CA LYS A 13 2.86 -4.64 -12.85
C LYS A 13 3.57 -3.57 -13.66
N THR A 14 2.84 -2.56 -14.14
CA THR A 14 3.38 -1.52 -15.04
C THR A 14 3.96 -0.34 -14.30
N ARG A 15 3.70 -0.25 -12.99
CA ARG A 15 3.97 0.97 -12.23
C ARG A 15 5.34 0.92 -11.57
N ARG A 16 5.92 2.11 -11.38
CA ARG A 16 7.09 2.36 -10.54
C ARG A 16 6.72 3.34 -9.43
N LEU A 17 7.32 3.17 -8.25
CA LEU A 17 7.17 4.15 -7.18
C LEU A 17 7.88 5.44 -7.55
N LYS A 18 7.19 6.56 -7.34
CA LYS A 18 7.77 7.89 -7.42
C LYS A 18 8.65 8.15 -6.19
N GLU A 19 9.61 9.04 -6.33
CA GLU A 19 10.59 9.38 -5.28
C GLU A 19 9.93 9.67 -3.92
N LYS A 20 8.94 10.57 -3.86
CA LYS A 20 8.25 10.88 -2.59
C LYS A 20 7.43 9.74 -2.00
N GLN A 21 7.00 8.77 -2.82
CA GLN A 21 6.35 7.57 -2.29
C GLN A 21 7.38 6.63 -1.65
N LYS A 22 8.58 6.52 -2.22
CA LYS A 22 9.68 5.73 -1.65
C LYS A 22 10.10 6.29 -0.29
N GLU A 23 10.32 7.60 -0.21
CA GLU A 23 10.63 8.30 1.06
C GLU A 23 9.59 8.00 2.14
N CYS A 24 8.29 7.95 1.78
CA CYS A 24 7.23 7.61 2.74
C CYS A 24 7.35 6.18 3.28
N PHE A 25 7.66 5.21 2.41
CA PHE A 25 7.82 3.82 2.84
C PHE A 25 9.10 3.61 3.67
N GLU A 26 10.20 4.24 3.28
CA GLU A 26 11.47 4.22 4.02
C GLU A 26 11.26 4.78 5.44
N TYR A 27 10.67 5.97 5.55
CA TYR A 27 10.34 6.56 6.84
C TYR A 27 9.46 5.63 7.68
N PHE A 28 8.41 5.07 7.09
CA PHE A 28 7.47 4.21 7.82
C PHE A 28 8.12 2.90 8.32
N LEU A 29 9.03 2.30 7.53
CA LEU A 29 9.76 1.10 7.92
C LEU A 29 10.79 1.36 9.02
N GLU A 30 11.46 2.51 8.99
CA GLU A 30 12.50 2.87 9.96
C GLU A 30 11.92 3.34 11.29
N SER A 31 10.97 4.25 11.25
CA SER A 31 10.50 4.97 12.44
C SER A 31 9.22 4.40 13.04
N ARG A 32 8.41 3.65 12.26
CA ARG A 32 7.04 3.20 12.62
C ARG A 32 6.18 4.32 13.24
N GLY A 33 6.47 5.58 12.92
CA GLY A 33 5.83 6.77 13.49
C GLY A 33 4.77 7.40 12.60
N ASP A 34 4.21 8.52 13.06
CA ASP A 34 3.20 9.28 12.33
C ASP A 34 3.84 10.05 11.16
N LEU A 35 3.21 9.97 9.99
CA LEU A 35 3.70 10.60 8.76
C LEU A 35 2.64 11.55 8.18
N LEU A 36 3.01 12.83 8.04
CA LEU A 36 2.22 13.81 7.30
C LEU A 36 2.75 13.95 5.87
N VAL A 37 1.93 13.59 4.88
CA VAL A 37 2.32 13.61 3.46
C VAL A 37 1.58 14.69 2.70
N SER A 38 2.29 15.75 2.29
CA SER A 38 1.76 16.80 1.41
C SER A 38 2.26 16.59 -0.02
N LEU A 39 1.39 16.10 -0.90
CA LEU A 39 1.70 15.87 -2.32
C LEU A 39 0.58 16.41 -3.22
N PRO A 40 0.88 16.83 -4.47
CA PRO A 40 -0.12 17.34 -5.40
C PRO A 40 -1.25 16.35 -5.71
N VAL A 41 -2.40 16.86 -6.14
CA VAL A 41 -3.49 16.04 -6.72
C VAL A 41 -2.94 15.29 -7.95
N GLY A 42 -3.37 14.05 -8.15
CA GLY A 42 -2.87 13.21 -9.25
C GLY A 42 -1.48 12.61 -9.01
N TYR A 43 -0.75 12.98 -7.94
CA TYR A 43 0.56 12.38 -7.66
C TYR A 43 0.49 10.86 -7.45
N GLY A 44 -0.62 10.36 -6.89
CA GLY A 44 -0.83 8.94 -6.58
C GLY A 44 -0.61 8.60 -5.10
N LYS A 45 -0.99 9.51 -4.20
CA LYS A 45 -0.87 9.36 -2.75
C LYS A 45 -1.46 8.05 -2.22
N SER A 46 -2.56 7.56 -2.82
CA SER A 46 -3.26 6.36 -2.34
C SER A 46 -2.42 5.09 -2.36
N VAL A 47 -1.42 5.00 -3.24
CA VAL A 47 -0.48 3.87 -3.28
C VAL A 47 0.20 3.68 -1.92
N ILE A 48 0.49 4.76 -1.19
CA ILE A 48 1.17 4.70 0.10
C ILE A 48 0.36 3.82 1.06
N PHE A 49 -0.90 4.19 1.33
CA PHE A 49 -1.74 3.45 2.28
C PHE A 49 -2.36 2.16 1.70
N HIS A 50 -2.47 2.01 0.38
CA HIS A 50 -2.94 0.75 -0.23
C HIS A 50 -1.93 -0.39 -0.07
N LEU A 51 -0.62 -0.09 -0.12
CA LEU A 51 0.43 -1.12 -0.01
C LEU A 51 0.82 -1.44 1.44
N LEU A 52 0.49 -0.56 2.40
CA LEU A 52 0.82 -0.73 3.82
C LEU A 52 0.41 -2.10 4.41
N PRO A 53 -0.78 -2.67 4.15
CA PRO A 53 -1.14 -3.98 4.69
C PRO A 53 -0.16 -5.08 4.26
N GLN A 54 0.22 -5.11 2.97
CA GLN A 54 1.16 -6.12 2.47
C GLN A 54 2.59 -5.86 2.96
N LEU A 55 2.96 -4.59 3.10
CA LEU A 55 4.26 -4.19 3.64
C LEU A 55 4.42 -4.59 5.10
N LEU A 56 3.37 -4.38 5.91
CA LEU A 56 3.32 -4.70 7.33
C LEU A 56 3.03 -6.18 7.62
N CYS A 57 2.63 -6.97 6.63
CA CYS A 57 2.39 -8.39 6.78
C CYS A 57 3.71 -9.09 7.10
N GLU A 58 4.02 -9.27 8.38
CA GLU A 58 5.18 -10.06 8.78
C GLU A 58 4.93 -11.53 8.38
N HIS A 59 5.85 -12.10 7.61
CA HIS A 59 5.93 -13.55 7.39
C HIS A 59 7.00 -14.07 8.35
N PRO A 60 6.69 -14.27 9.64
CA PRO A 60 7.65 -14.93 10.52
C PRO A 60 7.95 -16.32 9.97
N PRO A 61 9.15 -16.87 10.25
CA PRO A 61 9.41 -18.28 10.03
C PRO A 61 8.28 -19.11 10.65
N PRO A 62 7.87 -20.23 10.04
CA PRO A 62 6.73 -21.04 10.49
C PRO A 62 6.83 -21.48 11.97
N SER A 63 8.01 -21.39 12.56
CA SER A 63 8.31 -21.72 13.95
C SER A 63 8.14 -20.59 14.98
N GLN A 64 7.87 -19.33 14.60
CA GLN A 64 8.11 -18.21 15.55
C GLN A 64 7.05 -17.13 15.76
N ARG A 65 5.84 -17.15 15.17
CA ARG A 65 4.71 -16.29 15.60
C ARG A 65 3.44 -16.61 14.82
N PRO A 66 2.24 -16.30 15.36
CA PRO A 66 1.03 -16.29 14.56
C PRO A 66 1.16 -15.27 13.42
N LYS A 67 0.72 -15.67 12.22
CA LYS A 67 0.72 -14.81 11.04
C LYS A 67 -0.17 -13.59 11.30
N THR A 68 0.41 -12.40 11.27
CA THR A 68 -0.31 -11.14 11.46
C THR A 68 -0.86 -10.63 10.13
N TYR A 69 -2.16 -10.33 10.09
CA TYR A 69 -2.85 -9.78 8.92
C TYR A 69 -3.25 -8.34 9.20
N PRO A 70 -2.34 -7.37 8.99
CA PRO A 70 -2.63 -5.97 9.28
C PRO A 70 -3.76 -5.45 8.38
N VAL A 71 -4.58 -4.58 8.95
CA VAL A 71 -5.68 -3.89 8.27
C VAL A 71 -5.39 -2.39 8.31
N VAL A 72 -5.61 -1.70 7.19
CA VAL A 72 -5.51 -0.25 7.09
C VAL A 72 -6.91 0.35 7.00
N LEU A 73 -7.24 1.21 7.96
CA LEU A 73 -8.48 1.99 7.95
C LEU A 73 -8.24 3.31 7.23
N VAL A 74 -8.87 3.49 6.07
CA VAL A 74 -8.79 4.73 5.29
C VAL A 74 -10.04 5.56 5.56
N ILE A 75 -9.86 6.73 6.17
CA ILE A 75 -10.93 7.67 6.48
C ILE A 75 -10.92 8.79 5.44
N SER A 76 -12.06 9.02 4.78
CA SER A 76 -12.23 10.12 3.83
C SER A 76 -13.58 10.79 4.05
N PRO A 77 -13.67 12.13 4.03
CA PRO A 77 -14.93 12.83 4.20
C PRO A 77 -15.89 12.67 3.00
N LEU A 78 -15.38 12.25 1.84
CA LEU A 78 -16.15 12.16 0.60
C LEU A 78 -16.40 10.71 0.20
N ASN A 79 -17.66 10.29 0.27
CA ASN A 79 -18.11 8.94 -0.12
C ASN A 79 -17.77 8.61 -1.58
N ILE A 80 -17.76 9.59 -2.48
CA ILE A 80 -17.42 9.38 -3.89
C ILE A 80 -15.97 8.91 -4.06
N ILE A 81 -15.03 9.54 -3.34
CA ILE A 81 -13.61 9.15 -3.38
C ILE A 81 -13.45 7.74 -2.82
N GLN A 82 -14.18 7.38 -1.77
CA GLN A 82 -14.14 6.03 -1.22
C GLN A 82 -14.59 4.98 -2.26
N LYS A 83 -15.72 5.23 -2.93
CA LYS A 83 -16.26 4.34 -3.98
C LYS A 83 -15.27 4.17 -5.13
N ASP A 84 -14.70 5.26 -5.62
CA ASP A 84 -13.75 5.23 -6.75
C ASP A 84 -12.48 4.44 -6.42
N GLN A 85 -11.93 4.62 -5.21
CA GLN A 85 -10.74 3.85 -4.78
C GLN A 85 -11.05 2.36 -4.63
N VAL A 86 -12.20 2.01 -4.04
CA VAL A 86 -12.63 0.60 -3.90
C VAL A 86 -12.85 -0.04 -5.27
N GLN A 87 -13.49 0.66 -6.20
CA GLN A 87 -13.69 0.16 -7.56
C GLN A 87 -12.34 -0.06 -8.26
N SER A 88 -11.42 0.91 -8.18
CA SER A 88 -10.07 0.77 -8.76
C SER A 88 -9.31 -0.43 -8.19
N LEU A 89 -9.40 -0.69 -6.88
CA LEU A 89 -8.78 -1.85 -6.24
C LEU A 89 -9.39 -3.18 -6.70
N ARG A 90 -10.72 -3.23 -6.87
CA ARG A 90 -11.42 -4.43 -7.34
C ARG A 90 -11.06 -4.76 -8.79
N SER A 91 -11.00 -3.75 -9.67
CA SER A 91 -10.59 -3.96 -11.06
C SER A 91 -9.17 -4.54 -11.16
N ARG A 92 -8.23 -4.09 -10.32
CA ARG A 92 -6.86 -4.63 -10.26
C ARG A 92 -6.80 -6.09 -9.78
N LYS A 93 -7.71 -6.49 -8.87
CA LYS A 93 -7.82 -7.89 -8.44
C LYS A 93 -8.47 -8.78 -9.51
N GLY A 94 -9.40 -8.24 -10.31
CA GLY A 94 -10.06 -8.97 -11.39
C GLY A 94 -9.16 -9.30 -12.60
N GLU A 95 -8.00 -8.66 -12.72
CA GLU A 95 -6.97 -9.00 -13.72
C GLU A 95 -6.03 -10.13 -13.27
N GLN A 96 -6.18 -10.61 -12.03
CA GLN A 96 -5.67 -11.91 -11.60
C GLN A 96 -6.84 -12.88 -11.71
N GLY A 97 -7.05 -13.41 -12.93
CA GLY A 97 -8.02 -14.47 -13.18
C GLY A 97 -7.73 -15.74 -12.36
N PRO A 98 -8.68 -16.69 -12.31
CA PRO A 98 -8.55 -17.94 -11.56
C PRO A 98 -7.29 -18.74 -11.93
#